data_AF-A0A921I7N0-F1
#
_entry.id   AF-A0A921I7N0-F1
#
_cell.length_a   1.000
_cell.length_b   1.000
_cell.length_c   1.000
_cell.angle_alpha   90.00
_cell.angle_beta   90.00
_cell.angle_gamma   90.00
#
_symmetry.space_group_name_H-M   'P 1'
#
loop_
_entity.id
_entity.type
_entity.pdbx_description
1 polymer ?
#
loop_
_entity_poly.entity_id
_entity_poly.type
_entity_poly.pdbx_seq_one_letter_code
_entity_poly.pdbx_strand_id
1 'polypeptide(L)'
;MPVKGISKFEHSEFYGDWRGWGGFNKQKYTKEEALKVWREDLFGFDEDIPFVIEDAFVRYRFGRNEDNEPMSCWWIEWQDYGDKSVPVWSIRRQEPWEKEQEEDE
;
A
#
# COMPACT_ATOMS: atom_id res chain seq x y z
N MET A 1 15.22 -7.19 9.87
CA MET A 1 14.68 -7.25 11.24
C MET A 1 13.62 -6.16 11.32
N PRO A 2 12.39 -6.48 11.76
CA PRO A 2 11.33 -5.48 11.84
C PRO A 2 11.77 -4.31 12.72
N VAL A 3 11.27 -3.11 12.42
CA VAL A 3 11.46 -1.88 13.19
C VAL A 3 11.42 -2.21 14.70
N LYS A 4 12.44 -1.81 15.46
CA LYS A 4 12.42 -1.94 16.93
C LYS A 4 11.28 -1.08 17.48
N GLY A 5 10.15 -1.69 17.78
CA GLY A 5 8.95 -1.03 18.31
C GLY A 5 7.83 -0.88 17.28
N ILE A 6 6.69 -0.35 17.75
CA ILE A 6 5.53 -0.08 16.90
C ILE A 6 5.82 1.19 16.09
N SER A 7 5.74 1.09 14.76
CA SER A 7 5.91 2.24 13.88
C SER A 7 4.84 3.32 14.12
N LYS A 8 5.21 4.59 13.93
CA LYS A 8 4.26 5.71 13.92
C LYS A 8 3.36 5.70 12.68
N PHE A 9 3.76 5.01 11.62
CA PHE A 9 2.95 4.86 10.41
C PHE A 9 1.66 4.08 10.73
N GLU A 10 0.53 4.52 10.19
CA GLU A 10 -0.77 3.88 10.38
C GLU A 10 -1.28 3.35 9.06
N HIS A 11 -1.76 4.26 8.22
CA HIS A 11 -2.05 4.02 6.83
C HIS A 11 -1.84 5.31 6.04
N SER A 12 -1.67 5.20 4.73
CA SER A 12 -1.66 6.34 3.81
C SER A 12 -1.98 5.85 2.42
N GLU A 13 -2.51 6.76 1.61
CA GLU A 13 -2.56 6.59 0.17
C GLU A 13 -1.21 6.96 -0.43
N PHE A 14 -0.79 6.20 -1.42
CA PHE A 14 0.40 6.42 -2.21
C PHE A 14 0.00 6.51 -3.67
N TYR A 15 0.60 7.46 -4.38
CA TYR A 15 0.37 7.71 -5.79
C TYR A 15 1.67 7.48 -6.55
N GLY A 16 1.57 6.78 -7.67
CA GLY A 16 2.68 6.50 -8.58
C GLY A 16 2.16 5.91 -9.88
N ASP A 17 2.73 6.31 -11.02
CA ASP A 17 2.37 5.77 -12.34
C ASP A 17 0.84 5.79 -12.60
N TRP A 18 0.16 6.87 -12.19
CA TRP A 18 -1.29 7.06 -12.30
C TRP A 18 -2.17 6.10 -11.49
N ARG A 19 -1.56 5.27 -10.62
CA ARG A 19 -2.25 4.30 -9.78
C ARG A 19 -2.22 4.73 -8.31
N GLY A 20 -3.30 4.40 -7.61
CA GLY A 20 -3.43 4.59 -6.17
C GLY A 20 -3.22 3.27 -5.43
N TRP A 21 -2.36 3.28 -4.42
CA TRP A 21 -2.19 2.18 -3.46
C TRP A 21 -2.49 2.66 -2.05
N GLY A 22 -3.24 1.88 -1.30
CA GLY A 22 -3.39 2.04 0.14
C GLY A 22 -2.33 1.20 0.83
N GLY A 23 -1.46 1.82 1.64
CA GLY A 23 -0.51 1.10 2.48
C GLY A 23 -0.97 1.09 3.93
N PHE A 24 -1.23 -0.09 4.49
CA PHE A 24 -1.74 -0.28 5.86
C PHE A 24 -0.73 -1.01 6.74
N ASN A 25 -0.36 -0.44 7.88
CA ASN A 25 0.63 -1.03 8.79
C ASN A 25 0.17 -2.38 9.36
N LYS A 26 0.90 -3.46 9.04
CA LYS A 26 0.60 -4.81 9.53
C LYS A 26 0.73 -4.99 11.04
N GLN A 27 1.42 -4.09 11.72
CA GLN A 27 1.53 -4.09 13.18
C GLN A 27 0.27 -3.57 13.86
N LYS A 28 -0.58 -2.82 13.14
CA LYS A 28 -1.76 -2.13 13.68
C LYS A 28 -3.08 -2.62 13.07
N TYR A 29 -3.04 -3.10 11.83
CA TYR A 29 -4.19 -3.57 11.09
C TYR A 29 -4.02 -5.03 10.69
N THR A 30 -5.07 -5.81 10.92
CA THR A 30 -5.25 -7.07 10.21
C THR A 30 -5.55 -6.81 8.74
N LYS A 31 -5.38 -7.84 7.90
CA LYS A 31 -5.71 -7.75 6.47
C LYS A 31 -7.17 -7.37 6.23
N GLU A 32 -8.07 -7.91 7.04
CA GLU A 32 -9.53 -7.68 6.98
C GLU A 32 -9.90 -6.26 7.37
N GLU A 33 -9.30 -5.71 8.43
CA GLU A 33 -9.51 -4.33 8.85
C GLU A 33 -8.99 -3.35 7.81
N ALA A 34 -7.79 -3.60 7.26
CA ALA A 34 -7.21 -2.77 6.20
C ALA A 34 -8.13 -2.73 4.98
N LEU A 35 -8.68 -3.88 4.58
CA LEU A 35 -9.64 -3.95 3.47
C LEU A 35 -10.92 -3.16 3.74
N LYS A 36 -11.45 -3.26 4.96
CA LYS A 36 -12.67 -2.56 5.33
C LYS A 36 -12.48 -1.05 5.23
N VAL A 37 -11.41 -0.53 5.84
CA VAL A 37 -11.06 0.91 5.79
C VAL A 37 -10.86 1.35 4.34
N TRP A 38 -10.13 0.57 3.54
CA TRP A 38 -9.82 0.95 2.17
C TRP A 38 -11.03 0.96 1.24
N ARG A 39 -11.96 0.02 1.41
CA ARG A 39 -13.21 -0.01 0.64
C ARG A 39 -14.06 1.23 0.90
N GLU A 40 -14.18 1.61 2.17
CA GLU A 40 -14.93 2.81 2.58
C GLU A 40 -14.32 4.09 1.95
N ASP A 41 -12.99 4.20 1.90
CA ASP A 41 -12.28 5.38 1.39
C ASP A 41 -12.24 5.46 -0.15
N LEU A 42 -11.95 4.35 -0.87
CA LEU A 42 -11.74 4.38 -2.34
C LEU A 42 -13.00 4.22 -3.19
N PHE A 43 -13.94 3.38 -2.75
CA PHE A 43 -14.94 2.79 -3.66
C PHE A 43 -16.37 3.21 -3.34
N GLY A 44 -16.59 3.86 -2.19
CA GLY A 44 -17.95 3.98 -1.65
C GLY A 44 -18.54 2.60 -1.34
N PHE A 45 -19.86 2.52 -1.18
CA PHE A 45 -20.57 1.27 -0.83
C PHE A 45 -20.59 0.20 -1.94
N ASP A 46 -19.77 0.32 -2.99
CA ASP A 46 -19.72 -0.64 -4.08
C ASP A 46 -18.81 -1.83 -3.69
N GLU A 47 -19.43 -2.88 -3.16
CA GLU A 47 -18.74 -4.06 -2.62
C GLU A 47 -18.11 -4.95 -3.71
N ASP A 48 -18.47 -4.75 -4.98
CA ASP A 48 -18.12 -5.64 -6.09
C ASP A 48 -16.86 -5.21 -6.87
N ILE A 49 -16.18 -4.13 -6.44
CA ILE A 49 -14.96 -3.69 -7.11
C ILE A 49 -13.80 -4.64 -6.76
N PRO A 50 -13.18 -5.30 -7.75
CA PRO A 50 -12.08 -6.21 -7.49
C PRO A 50 -10.82 -5.46 -7.06
N PHE A 51 -10.06 -6.06 -6.14
CA PHE A 51 -8.83 -5.49 -5.57
C PHE A 51 -7.74 -6.55 -5.46
N VAL A 52 -6.49 -6.09 -5.49
CA VAL A 52 -5.30 -6.90 -5.25
C VAL A 52 -4.72 -6.50 -3.89
N ILE A 53 -4.27 -7.48 -3.13
CA ILE A 53 -3.57 -7.26 -1.86
C ILE A 53 -2.20 -7.89 -1.97
N GLU A 54 -1.19 -7.07 -1.75
CA GLU A 54 0.21 -7.44 -1.93
C GLU A 54 0.99 -7.10 -0.65
N ASP A 55 2.09 -7.82 -0.45
CA ASP A 55 3.03 -7.49 0.60
C ASP A 55 3.96 -6.37 0.14
N ALA A 56 4.05 -5.30 0.94
CA ALA A 56 4.95 -4.19 0.66
C ALA A 56 5.56 -3.64 1.95
N PHE A 57 6.38 -2.62 1.79
CA PHE A 57 7.01 -1.89 2.89
C PHE A 57 6.77 -0.40 2.73
N VAL A 58 6.71 0.30 3.86
CA VAL A 58 6.69 1.77 3.89
C VAL A 58 7.91 2.26 4.66
N ARG A 59 8.55 3.30 4.11
CA ARG A 59 9.73 3.92 4.72
C ARG A 59 9.65 5.44 4.66
N TYR A 60 9.91 6.10 5.78
CA TYR A 60 10.06 7.56 5.80
C TYR A 60 11.45 7.92 5.28
N ARG A 61 11.52 8.68 4.19
CA ARG A 61 12.80 9.14 3.64
C ARG A 61 12.63 10.42 2.80
N PHE A 62 13.76 11.04 2.50
CA PHE A 62 13.84 12.03 1.43
C PHE A 62 13.75 11.33 0.08
N GLY A 63 12.86 11.82 -0.77
CA GLY A 63 12.65 11.37 -2.14
C GLY A 63 12.26 12.54 -3.04
N ARG A 64 11.84 12.24 -4.26
CA ARG A 64 11.26 13.21 -5.19
C ARG A 64 9.89 12.73 -5.62
N ASN A 65 8.93 13.63 -5.69
CA ASN A 65 7.59 13.34 -6.20
C ASN A 65 7.61 13.25 -7.75
N GLU A 66 6.43 13.06 -8.34
CA GLU A 66 6.25 12.99 -9.80
C GLU A 66 6.66 14.29 -10.52
N ASP A 67 6.55 15.45 -9.85
CA ASP A 67 7.01 16.76 -10.34
C ASP A 67 8.52 17.01 -10.11
N ASN A 68 9.26 15.98 -9.67
CA ASN A 68 10.70 16.04 -9.39
C ASN A 68 11.08 17.00 -8.24
N GLU A 69 10.11 17.37 -7.40
CA GLU A 69 10.30 18.21 -6.22
C GLU A 69 10.77 17.37 -5.02
N PRO A 70 11.73 17.85 -4.23
CA PRO A 70 12.21 17.13 -3.06
C PRO A 70 11.14 17.10 -1.96
N MET A 71 10.82 15.91 -1.46
CA MET A 71 9.85 15.70 -0.38
C MET A 71 10.36 14.71 0.67
N SER A 72 10.08 15.00 1.95
CA SER A 72 10.29 14.08 3.07
C SER A 72 8.96 13.55 3.57
N CYS A 73 8.57 12.38 3.08
CA CYS A 73 7.31 11.73 3.41
C CYS A 73 7.51 10.22 3.51
N TRP A 74 6.40 9.51 3.75
CA TRP A 74 6.35 8.07 3.64
C TRP A 74 6.36 7.68 2.17
N TRP A 75 7.14 6.65 1.85
CA TRP A 75 7.21 6.05 0.51
C TRP A 75 6.87 4.58 0.62
N ILE A 76 6.01 4.11 -0.29
CA ILE A 76 5.80 2.67 -0.48
C ILE A 76 6.98 2.10 -1.28
N GLU A 77 7.47 0.94 -0.87
CA GLU A 77 8.64 0.27 -1.40
C GLU A 77 8.35 -1.23 -1.46
N TRP A 78 8.74 -1.90 -2.55
CA TRP A 78 8.54 -3.34 -2.73
C TRP A 78 9.69 -4.18 -2.16
N GLN A 79 10.72 -3.51 -1.65
CA GLN A 79 11.90 -4.13 -1.08
C GLN A 79 12.01 -3.82 0.42
N ASP A 80 12.36 -4.84 1.22
CA ASP A 80 12.70 -4.66 2.63
C ASP A 80 14.09 -4.02 2.77
N TYR A 81 14.14 -2.87 3.45
CA TYR A 81 15.37 -2.16 3.80
C TYR A 81 15.71 -2.29 5.30
N GLY A 82 15.17 -3.31 5.95
CA GLY A 82 15.50 -3.71 7.32
C GLY A 82 14.76 -2.90 8.36
N ASP A 83 15.50 -2.35 9.32
CA ASP A 83 14.97 -1.69 10.53
C ASP A 83 14.21 -0.38 10.25
N LYS A 84 14.28 0.13 9.02
CA LYS A 84 13.57 1.32 8.55
C LYS A 84 12.31 1.01 7.75
N SER A 85 12.09 -0.25 7.42
CA SER A 85 10.94 -0.70 6.64
C SER A 85 9.81 -1.15 7.56
N VAL A 86 8.67 -0.51 7.41
CA VAL A 86 7.42 -0.89 8.08
C VAL A 86 6.70 -1.86 7.14
N PRO A 87 6.45 -3.11 7.54
CA PRO A 87 5.67 -4.02 6.70
C PRO A 87 4.22 -3.52 6.60
N VAL A 88 3.69 -3.46 5.38
CA VAL A 88 2.33 -3.00 5.11
C VAL A 88 1.56 -3.97 4.22
N TRP A 89 0.24 -3.98 4.34
CA TRP A 89 -0.64 -4.46 3.28
C TRP A 89 -0.75 -3.36 2.23
N SER A 90 -0.35 -3.66 1.00
CA SER A 90 -0.59 -2.80 -0.16
C SER A 90 -1.88 -3.22 -0.82
N ILE A 91 -2.85 -2.32 -0.91
CA ILE A 91 -4.17 -2.60 -1.50
C ILE A 91 -4.41 -1.66 -2.66
N ARG A 92 -4.77 -2.20 -3.81
CA ARG A 92 -5.11 -1.42 -5.01
C ARG A 92 -6.27 -2.05 -5.75
N ARG A 93 -6.91 -1.29 -6.64
CA ARG A 93 -7.88 -1.84 -7.59
C ARG A 93 -7.19 -2.88 -8.48
N GLN A 94 -7.87 -3.98 -8.75
CA GLN A 94 -7.43 -4.96 -9.74
C GLN A 94 -7.69 -4.39 -11.14
N GLU A 95 -6.68 -4.47 -11.99
CA GLU A 95 -6.81 -4.00 -13.36
C GLU A 95 -7.47 -5.07 -14.24
N PRO A 96 -8.26 -4.69 -15.27
CA PRO A 96 -9.00 -5.64 -16.08
C PRO A 96 -8.14 -6.74 -16.73
N TRP A 97 -6.91 -6.40 -17.13
CA TRP A 97 -5.98 -7.33 -17.79
C TRP A 97 -5.29 -8.32 -16.83
N GLU A 98 -5.38 -8.12 -15.51
CA GLU A 98 -4.85 -9.09 -14.54
C GLU A 98 -5.76 -10.32 -14.42
N LYS A 99 -7.06 -10.18 -14.74
CA LYS A 99 -8.00 -11.31 -14.76
C LYS A 99 -7.69 -12.32 -15.87
N GLU A 100 -7.16 -11.85 -16.99
CA GLU A 100 -6.86 -12.70 -18.15
C GLU A 100 -5.68 -13.66 -17.89
N GLN A 101 -4.81 -13.37 -16.91
CA GLN A 101 -3.66 -14.22 -16.59
C GLN A 101 -3.99 -15.38 -15.63
N GLU A 102 -5.10 -15.32 -14.89
CA GLU A 102 -5.54 -16.40 -14.00
C GLU A 102 -6.33 -17.50 -14.71
N GLU A 103 -6.86 -17.26 -15.92
CA GLU A 103 -7.64 -18.25 -16.68
C GLU A 103 -6.78 -19.19 -17.54
N ASP A 104 -5.49 -18.89 -17.71
CA ASP A 104 -4.54 -19.65 -18.55
C ASP A 104 -3.59 -20.57 -17.74
N GLU A 105 -3.76 -20.71 -16.42
CA GLU A 105 -2.93 -21.57 -15.54
C GLU A 105 -3.63 -22.86 -15.06
#